data_AF-A0A940N8B4-F1
#
_entry.id   AF-A0A940N8B4-F1
#
_cell.length_a   1.000
_cell.length_b   1.000
_cell.length_c   1.000
_cell.angle_alpha   90.00
_cell.angle_beta   90.00
_cell.angle_gamma   90.00
#
_symmetry.space_group_name_H-M   'P 1'
#
loop_
_entity.id
_entity.type
_entity.pdbx_description
1 polymer ?
#
loop_
_entity_poly.entity_id
_entity_poly.type
_entity_poly.pdbx_seq_one_letter_code
_entity_poly.pdbx_strand_id
1 'polypeptide(L)'
;MIHSEIYKFPYTRAAGMKRTYDVTVNLVRRDSGVFAYEAWVHCAGKFKGNGLVFPLVSQTTALAAAEARARIEDHIECLLGVEE
;
A
#
# COMPACT_ATOMS: atom_id res chain seq x y z
N MET A 1 3.19 -12.20 19.03
CA MET A 1 2.00 -12.47 18.20
C MET A 1 1.87 -11.35 17.19
N ILE A 2 1.95 -11.67 15.90
CA ILE A 2 1.84 -10.68 14.84
C ILE A 2 0.35 -10.33 14.68
N HIS A 3 -0.01 -9.06 14.82
CA HIS A 3 -1.36 -8.61 14.49
C HIS A 3 -1.36 -8.08 13.05
N SER A 4 -2.14 -8.70 12.17
CA SER A 4 -2.25 -8.30 10.77
C SER A 4 -3.67 -7.87 10.44
N GLU A 5 -3.81 -6.77 9.72
CA GLU A 5 -5.07 -6.27 9.18
C GLU A 5 -4.94 -6.15 7.66
N ILE A 6 -5.86 -6.80 6.93
CA ILE A 6 -5.89 -6.75 5.48
C ILE A 6 -7.05 -5.86 5.06
N TYR A 7 -6.76 -4.86 4.23
CA TYR A 7 -7.79 -3.98 3.67
C TYR A 7 -7.51 -3.68 2.20
N LYS A 8 -8.55 -3.19 1.50
CA LYS A 8 -8.49 -2.87 0.07
C LYS A 8 -8.99 -1.46 -0.18
N PHE A 9 -8.42 -0.79 -1.18
CA PHE A 9 -8.94 0.47 -1.67
C PHE A 9 -8.62 0.65 -3.16
N PRO A 10 -9.50 1.32 -3.92
CA PRO A 10 -9.17 1.76 -5.26
C PRO A 10 -8.37 3.06 -5.23
N TYR A 11 -7.46 3.23 -6.18
CA TYR A 11 -6.77 4.50 -6.42
C TYR A 11 -6.67 4.76 -7.93
N THR A 12 -7.13 5.94 -8.37
CA THR A 12 -7.03 6.34 -9.78
C THR A 12 -5.90 7.35 -9.91
N ARG A 13 -4.97 7.08 -10.83
CA ARG A 13 -3.85 7.99 -11.03
C ARG A 13 -4.31 9.38 -11.44
N ALA A 14 -3.69 10.40 -10.86
CA ALA A 14 -3.89 11.79 -11.25
C ALA A 14 -3.05 12.15 -12.48
N ALA A 15 -1.83 11.62 -12.57
CA ALA A 15 -0.91 11.82 -13.69
C ALA A 15 -0.90 10.65 -14.70
N GLY A 16 -0.50 10.94 -15.95
CA GLY A 16 -0.36 9.92 -17.00
C GLY A 16 -1.68 9.30 -17.46
N MET A 17 -1.65 8.01 -17.81
CA MET A 17 -2.88 7.27 -18.08
C MET A 17 -3.66 7.10 -16.78
N LYS A 18 -4.85 7.71 -16.71
CA LYS A 18 -5.76 7.74 -15.55
C LYS A 18 -6.41 6.37 -15.27
N ARG A 19 -5.58 5.34 -15.09
CA ARG A 19 -5.99 3.98 -14.75
C ARG A 19 -6.37 3.93 -13.27
N THR A 20 -7.41 3.17 -12.99
CA THR A 20 -7.79 2.82 -11.62
C THR A 20 -7.11 1.53 -11.23
N TYR A 21 -6.42 1.55 -10.10
CA TYR A 21 -5.70 0.44 -9.52
C TYR A 21 -6.45 -0.06 -8.28
N ASP A 22 -6.60 -1.37 -8.19
CA ASP A 22 -7.10 -2.07 -7.01
C ASP A 22 -5.92 -2.44 -6.11
N VAL A 23 -5.86 -1.81 -4.94
CA VAL A 23 -4.78 -2.00 -3.98
C VAL A 23 -5.27 -2.91 -2.86
N THR A 24 -4.51 -3.97 -2.57
CA THR A 24 -4.66 -4.77 -1.34
C THR A 24 -3.47 -4.50 -0.44
N VAL A 25 -3.71 -4.19 0.82
CA VAL A 25 -2.67 -3.92 1.82
C VAL A 25 -2.80 -4.91 2.96
N ASN A 26 -1.68 -5.51 3.34
CA ASN A 26 -1.52 -6.24 4.59
C ASN A 26 -0.69 -5.38 5.55
N LEU A 27 -1.36 -4.76 6.52
CA LEU A 27 -0.71 -3.97 7.57
C LEU A 27 -0.40 -4.88 8.76
N VAL A 28 0.86 -4.89 9.17
CA VAL A 28 1.38 -5.79 10.20
C VAL A 28 1.96 -4.99 11.35
N ARG A 29 1.52 -5.29 12.57
CA ARG A 29 2.17 -4.84 13.81
C ARG A 29 3.01 -5.96 14.39
N ARG A 30 4.33 -5.73 14.46
CA ARG A 30 5.29 -6.66 15.07
C ARG A 30 5.22 -6.56 16.60
N ASP A 31 5.71 -7.59 17.29
CA ASP A 31 5.83 -7.60 18.76
C ASP A 31 6.67 -6.44 19.32
N SER A 32 7.60 -5.91 18.52
CA SER A 32 8.36 -4.69 18.85
C SER A 32 7.53 -3.41 18.85
N GLY A 33 6.26 -3.48 18.45
CA GLY A 33 5.39 -2.32 18.26
C GLY A 33 5.56 -1.62 16.92
N VAL A 34 6.58 -2.00 16.13
CA VAL A 34 6.82 -1.44 14.78
C VAL A 34 5.74 -1.92 13.82
N PHE A 35 5.19 -0.98 13.06
CA PHE A 35 4.29 -1.28 11.95
C PHE A 35 5.09 -1.48 10.66
N ALA A 36 4.64 -2.40 9.83
CA ALA A 36 5.14 -2.61 8.47
C ALA A 36 3.94 -2.95 7.58
N TYR A 37 4.06 -2.75 6.27
CA TYR A 37 3.02 -3.15 5.35
C TYR A 37 3.60 -3.84 4.13
N GLU A 38 2.78 -4.67 3.50
CA GLU A 38 2.98 -5.19 2.15
C GLU A 38 1.75 -4.87 1.32
N ALA A 39 1.94 -4.43 0.07
CA ALA A 39 0.84 -4.07 -0.79
C ALA A 39 0.95 -4.75 -2.15
N TRP A 40 -0.18 -5.16 -2.71
CA TRP A 40 -0.31 -5.70 -4.05
C TRP A 40 -1.21 -4.80 -4.88
N VAL A 41 -0.70 -4.35 -6.03
CA VAL A 41 -1.38 -3.43 -6.92
C VAL A 41 -1.85 -4.19 -8.15
N HIS A 42 -3.15 -4.09 -8.46
CA HIS A 42 -3.73 -4.66 -9.66
C HIS A 42 -4.37 -3.56 -10.51
N CYS A 43 -4.42 -3.75 -11.82
CA CYS A 43 -5.18 -2.89 -12.73
C CYS A 43 -5.94 -3.78 -13.71
N ALA A 44 -7.26 -3.63 -13.79
CA ALA A 44 -8.14 -4.46 -14.62
C ALA A 44 -7.91 -5.98 -14.39
N GLY A 45 -7.76 -6.38 -13.12
CA GLY A 45 -7.51 -7.78 -12.73
C GLY A 45 -6.09 -8.30 -12.99
N LYS A 46 -5.20 -7.50 -13.59
CA LYS A 46 -3.80 -7.88 -13.80
C LYS A 46 -2.93 -7.35 -12.68
N PHE A 47 -2.07 -8.21 -12.13
CA PHE A 47 -1.04 -7.79 -11.18
C PHE A 47 -0.07 -6.81 -11.85
N LYS A 48 0.19 -5.69 -11.17
CA LYS A 48 1.07 -4.61 -11.65
C LYS A 48 2.34 -4.45 -10.82
N GLY A 49 2.39 -5.05 -9.65
CA GLY A 49 3.56 -4.97 -8.77
C GLY A 49 3.18 -4.84 -7.31
N ASN A 50 4.21 -4.71 -6.48
CA ASN A 50 4.05 -4.57 -5.05
C ASN A 50 4.35 -3.12 -4.63
N GLY A 51 3.45 -2.54 -3.83
CA GLY A 51 3.79 -1.31 -3.11
C GLY A 51 4.82 -1.66 -2.03
N LEU A 52 6.00 -1.05 -2.11
CA LEU A 52 7.20 -1.44 -1.37
C LEU A 52 6.97 -1.76 0.12
N VAL A 53 7.59 -2.85 0.59
CA VAL A 53 7.56 -3.31 1.98
C VAL A 53 8.51 -2.48 2.83
N PHE A 54 7.97 -1.60 3.67
CA PHE A 54 8.79 -0.78 4.58
C PHE A 54 8.22 -0.74 6.01
N PRO A 55 9.10 -0.56 7.01
CA PRO A 55 8.65 -0.12 8.33
C PRO A 55 7.99 1.25 8.24
N LEU A 56 6.97 1.42 9.06
CA LEU A 56 6.20 2.65 9.23
C LEU A 56 6.63 3.31 10.54
N VAL A 57 6.65 4.64 10.56
CA VAL A 57 7.01 5.42 11.76
C VAL A 57 5.80 5.67 12.67
N SER A 58 4.60 5.40 12.16
CA SER A 58 3.34 5.56 12.89
C SER A 58 3.26 4.72 14.16
N GLN A 59 2.63 5.29 15.19
CA GLN A 59 2.53 4.68 16.53
C GLN A 59 1.20 3.96 16.77
N THR A 60 0.20 4.21 15.93
CA THR A 60 -1.13 3.61 16.03
C THR A 60 -1.50 2.95 14.71
N THR A 61 -2.40 1.96 14.76
CA THR A 61 -2.86 1.25 13.55
C THR A 61 -3.51 2.19 12.55
N ALA A 62 -4.33 3.14 13.02
CA ALA A 62 -5.00 4.12 12.15
C ALA A 62 -3.99 5.05 11.43
N LEU A 63 -2.98 5.54 12.15
CA LEU A 63 -1.92 6.35 11.54
C LEU A 63 -1.07 5.52 10.57
N ALA A 64 -0.76 4.27 10.93
CA ALA A 64 0.01 3.36 10.09
C ALA A 64 -0.73 3.02 8.79
N ALA A 65 -2.05 2.80 8.85
CA ALA A 65 -2.87 2.59 7.66
C ALA A 65 -2.90 3.82 6.75
N ALA A 66 -2.97 5.03 7.32
CA ALA A 66 -2.92 6.28 6.56
C ALA A 66 -1.53 6.51 5.93
N GLU A 67 -0.45 6.26 6.67
CA GLU A 67 0.93 6.37 6.19
C GLU A 67 1.20 5.37 5.05
N ALA A 68 0.81 4.10 5.23
CA ALA A 68 0.92 3.07 4.21
C ALA A 68 0.15 3.47 2.94
N ARG A 69 -1.10 3.93 3.09
CA ARG A 69 -1.91 4.40 1.97
C ARG A 69 -1.24 5.55 1.22
N ALA A 70 -0.79 6.59 1.92
CA ALA A 70 -0.14 7.74 1.30
C ALA A 70 1.12 7.35 0.50
N ARG A 71 1.95 6.44 1.04
CA ARG A 71 3.12 5.92 0.32
C ARG A 71 2.74 5.12 -0.91
N ILE A 72 1.72 4.27 -0.84
CA ILE A 72 1.27 3.47 -1.98
C ILE A 72 0.71 4.37 -3.08
N GLU A 73 -0.10 5.37 -2.72
CA GLU A 73 -0.64 6.35 -3.68
C GLU A 73 0.51 7.08 -4.40
N ASP A 74 1.51 7.57 -3.66
CA ASP A 74 2.72 8.19 -4.23
C ASP A 74 3.50 7.23 -5.16
N HIS A 75 3.68 5.96 -4.76
CA HIS A 75 4.35 4.98 -5.58
C HIS A 75 3.58 4.67 -6.87
N ILE A 76 2.26 4.61 -6.83
CA ILE A 76 1.42 4.44 -8.01
C ILE A 76 1.54 5.68 -8.91
N GLU A 77 1.51 6.89 -8.36
CA GLU A 77 1.74 8.14 -9.12
C GLU A 77 3.11 8.17 -9.78
N CYS A 78 4.15 7.69 -9.11
CA CYS A 78 5.52 7.70 -9.61
C CYS A 78 5.94 6.42 -10.35
N LEU A 79 5.04 5.44 -10.51
CA LEU A 79 5.32 4.10 -11.06
C LEU A 79 6.49 3.38 -10.37
N LEU A 80 6.64 3.58 -9.06
CA LEU A 80 7.69 2.96 -8.25
C LEU A 80 7.30 1.53 -7.89
N GLY A 81 7.87 0.55 -8.62
CA GLY A 81 7.54 -0.86 -8.42
C GLY A 81 6.14 -1.26 -8.93
N VAL A 82 5.53 -0.40 -9.75
CA VAL A 82 4.23 -0.63 -10.41
C VAL A 82 4.42 -0.45 -11.91
N GLU A 83 4.15 -1.50 -12.68
CA GLU A 83 4.16 -1.46 -14.14
C GLU A 83 2.87 -0.82 -14.67
N GLU A 84 2.96 -0.01 -15.72
CA GLU A 84 1.78 0.62 -16.32
C GLU A 84 0.86 -0.39 -16.99
#